data_AF-A0A060ZFV8-F1
#
_entry.id   AF-A0A060ZFV8-F1
#
_cell.length_a   1.000
_cell.length_b   1.000
_cell.length_c   1.000
_cell.angle_alpha   90.00
_cell.angle_beta   90.00
_cell.angle_gamma   90.00
#
_symmetry.space_group_name_H-M   'P 1'
#
loop_
_entity.id
_entity.type
_entity.pdbx_description
1 polymer ?
#
loop_
_entity_poly.entity_id
_entity_poly.type
_entity_poly.pdbx_seq_one_letter_code
_entity_poly.pdbx_strand_id
1 'polypeptide(L)'
;MHHAQRGESGEADALRHTLAAGNAETVVAMLTEEFQSEKDAHAAAHWLLCLQYAATAPTPPAQEWTDERMQIALGAHDGRYAELHEIERCVNRLLHALWHVSEPHAEPDPDMCKAVGEELAYLSPRHPSWHAVLGQAARNWPAAARKKRPFPISGQ
;
A
#
# COMPACT_ATOMS: atom_id res chain seq x y z
N MET A 1 -23.88 10.52 -21.59
CA MET A 1 -22.91 11.38 -20.87
C MET A 1 -22.94 11.01 -19.39
N HIS A 2 -22.16 10.01 -18.97
CA HIS A 2 -22.06 9.56 -17.56
C HIS A 2 -20.57 9.61 -17.16
N HIS A 3 -20.04 10.82 -17.02
CA HIS A 3 -18.69 11.06 -16.52
C HIS A 3 -18.76 12.17 -15.46
N ALA A 4 -19.14 11.83 -14.23
CA ALA A 4 -19.14 12.83 -13.14
C ALA A 4 -19.05 12.24 -11.71
N GLN A 5 -18.69 10.96 -11.54
CA GLN A 5 -18.58 10.33 -10.21
C GLN A 5 -17.43 9.30 -10.10
N ARG A 6 -16.46 9.33 -11.02
CA ARG A 6 -15.14 8.68 -10.86
C ARG A 6 -14.14 9.64 -10.20
N GLY A 7 -14.59 10.48 -9.27
CA GLY A 7 -13.72 11.39 -8.53
C GLY A 7 -13.20 10.66 -7.30
N GLU A 8 -11.88 10.42 -7.24
CA GLU A 8 -11.07 9.95 -6.10
C GLU A 8 -11.53 8.64 -5.42
N SER A 9 -12.75 8.59 -4.89
CA SER A 9 -13.38 7.39 -4.33
C SER A 9 -13.53 6.25 -5.35
N GLY A 10 -13.64 6.54 -6.64
CA GLY A 10 -13.81 5.51 -7.67
C GLY A 10 -12.53 4.73 -8.00
N GLU A 11 -11.38 5.38 -7.87
CA GLU A 11 -10.07 4.75 -8.12
C GLU A 11 -9.66 3.86 -6.95
N ALA A 12 -9.73 4.40 -5.73
CA ALA A 12 -9.45 3.64 -4.52
C ALA A 12 -10.38 2.40 -4.40
N ASP A 13 -11.66 2.55 -4.78
CA ASP A 13 -12.61 1.43 -4.80
C ASP A 13 -12.30 0.40 -5.90
N ALA A 14 -11.83 0.83 -7.07
CA ALA A 14 -11.37 -0.09 -8.10
C ALA A 14 -10.13 -0.88 -7.63
N LEU A 15 -9.16 -0.23 -6.99
CA LEU A 15 -7.99 -0.90 -6.41
C LEU A 15 -8.41 -1.94 -5.36
N ARG A 16 -9.33 -1.56 -4.46
CA ARG A 16 -9.86 -2.44 -3.42
C ARG A 16 -10.57 -3.67 -4.02
N HIS A 17 -11.39 -3.49 -5.06
CA HIS A 17 -12.07 -4.60 -5.73
C HIS A 17 -11.08 -5.51 -6.46
N THR A 18 -10.10 -4.95 -7.15
CA THR A 18 -9.03 -5.72 -7.83
C THR A 18 -8.24 -6.55 -6.82
N LEU A 19 -7.89 -5.98 -5.66
CA LEU A 19 -7.20 -6.71 -4.60
C LEU A 19 -8.06 -7.83 -4.01
N ALA A 20 -9.35 -7.55 -3.75
CA ALA A 20 -10.31 -8.53 -3.26
C ALA A 20 -10.52 -9.72 -4.22
N ALA A 21 -10.34 -9.49 -5.52
CA ALA A 21 -10.38 -10.53 -6.55
C ALA A 21 -9.07 -11.36 -6.62
N GLY A 22 -8.07 -11.05 -5.78
CA GLY A 22 -6.78 -11.73 -5.74
C GLY A 22 -5.73 -11.21 -6.72
N ASN A 23 -6.02 -10.11 -7.42
CA ASN A 23 -5.10 -9.55 -8.41
C ASN A 23 -4.23 -8.44 -7.80
N ALA A 24 -3.39 -8.82 -6.83
CA ALA A 24 -2.48 -7.90 -6.16
C ALA A 24 -1.43 -7.30 -7.13
N GLU A 25 -0.99 -8.08 -8.12
CA GLU A 25 -0.03 -7.66 -9.15
C GLU A 25 -0.51 -6.41 -9.89
N THR A 26 -1.77 -6.38 -10.34
CA THR A 26 -2.33 -5.22 -11.05
C THR A 26 -2.42 -3.99 -10.12
N VAL A 27 -2.74 -4.17 -8.84
CA VAL A 27 -2.78 -3.07 -7.86
C VAL A 27 -1.39 -2.48 -7.65
N VAL A 28 -0.38 -3.35 -7.50
CA VAL A 28 1.03 -2.95 -7.33
C VAL A 28 1.54 -2.22 -8.58
N ALA A 29 1.24 -2.73 -9.77
CA ALA A 29 1.64 -2.11 -11.03
C ALA A 29 1.07 -0.69 -11.16
N MET A 30 -0.23 -0.50 -10.89
CA MET A 30 -0.86 0.84 -10.93
C MET A 30 -0.26 1.80 -9.91
N LEU A 31 -0.11 1.38 -8.64
CA LEU A 31 0.49 2.21 -7.60
C LEU A 31 1.95 2.56 -7.91
N THR A 32 2.69 1.64 -8.54
CA THR A 32 4.09 1.83 -8.94
C THR A 32 4.20 2.81 -10.10
N GLU A 33 3.32 2.68 -11.10
CA GLU A 33 3.26 3.60 -12.25
C GLU A 33 2.94 5.04 -11.79
N GLU A 34 1.96 5.21 -10.90
CA GLU A 34 1.63 6.52 -10.33
C GLU A 34 2.83 7.12 -9.58
N PHE A 35 3.48 6.33 -8.71
CA PHE A 35 4.68 6.76 -7.98
C PHE A 35 5.82 7.17 -8.93
N GLN A 36 6.00 6.52 -10.07
CA GLN A 36 7.10 6.85 -10.98
C GLN A 36 6.79 8.05 -11.88
N SER A 37 5.54 8.17 -12.35
CA SER A 37 5.13 9.15 -13.34
C SER A 37 4.78 10.50 -12.73
N GLU A 38 4.17 10.54 -11.55
CA GLU A 38 3.67 11.77 -10.93
C GLU A 38 4.81 12.66 -10.42
N LYS A 39 4.59 13.97 -10.45
CA LYS A 39 5.55 15.02 -10.08
C LYS A 39 4.94 16.03 -9.10
N ASP A 40 3.62 16.13 -9.02
CA ASP A 40 2.93 16.99 -8.06
C ASP A 40 3.10 16.47 -6.62
N ALA A 41 3.53 17.35 -5.71
CA ALA A 41 3.65 17.04 -4.30
C ALA A 41 2.29 16.77 -3.63
N HIS A 42 1.20 17.35 -4.15
CA HIS A 42 -0.15 17.16 -3.61
C HIS A 42 -0.71 15.75 -3.88
N ALA A 43 -0.24 15.08 -4.95
CA ALA A 43 -0.66 13.73 -5.28
C ALA A 43 -0.17 12.66 -4.28
N ALA A 44 0.88 12.94 -3.50
CA ALA A 44 1.39 12.00 -2.49
C ALA A 44 0.34 11.60 -1.46
N ALA A 45 -0.50 12.56 -1.05
CA ALA A 45 -1.57 12.33 -0.08
C ALA A 45 -2.66 11.43 -0.67
N HIS A 46 -3.00 11.63 -1.95
CA HIS A 46 -3.95 10.79 -2.69
C HIS A 46 -3.42 9.36 -2.85
N TRP A 47 -2.16 9.20 -3.25
CA TRP A 47 -1.52 7.88 -3.38
C TRP A 47 -1.56 7.09 -2.06
N LEU A 48 -1.23 7.73 -0.93
CA LEU A 48 -1.32 7.10 0.40
C LEU A 48 -2.76 6.74 0.78
N LEU A 49 -3.73 7.57 0.42
CA LEU A 49 -5.15 7.30 0.66
C LEU A 49 -5.62 6.09 -0.15
N CYS A 50 -5.29 6.04 -1.44
CA CYS A 50 -5.59 4.92 -2.32
C CYS A 50 -4.98 3.62 -1.79
N LEU A 51 -3.70 3.63 -1.41
CA LEU A 51 -3.01 2.50 -0.82
C LEU A 51 -3.67 2.03 0.49
N GLN A 52 -3.95 2.96 1.41
CA GLN A 52 -4.62 2.66 2.68
C GLN A 52 -6.01 2.04 2.45
N TYR A 53 -6.79 2.60 1.54
CA TYR A 53 -8.15 2.14 1.29
C TYR A 53 -8.16 0.79 0.56
N ALA A 54 -7.28 0.59 -0.42
CA ALA A 54 -7.10 -0.68 -1.11
C ALA A 54 -6.76 -1.80 -0.13
N ALA A 55 -5.88 -1.53 0.85
CA ALA A 55 -5.49 -2.48 1.90
C ALA A 55 -6.64 -2.91 2.84
N THR A 56 -7.83 -2.31 2.75
CA THR A 56 -9.05 -2.77 3.45
C THR A 56 -9.87 -3.80 2.65
N ALA A 57 -9.34 -4.26 1.52
CA ALA A 57 -9.97 -5.32 0.73
C ALA A 57 -10.17 -6.58 1.59
N PRO A 58 -11.32 -7.27 1.49
CA PRO A 58 -11.44 -8.61 2.06
C PRO A 58 -10.43 -9.55 1.39
N THR A 59 -9.99 -10.58 2.10
CA THR A 59 -9.16 -11.63 1.52
C THR A 59 -9.94 -12.38 0.42
N PRO A 60 -9.28 -12.79 -0.68
CA PRO A 60 -9.92 -13.59 -1.72
C PRO A 60 -10.56 -14.88 -1.18
N PRO A 61 -11.56 -15.46 -1.89
CA PRO A 61 -12.20 -16.69 -1.46
C PRO A 61 -11.20 -17.86 -1.28
N ALA A 62 -11.31 -18.59 -0.17
CA ALA A 62 -10.32 -19.56 0.31
C ALA A 62 -10.10 -20.80 -0.58
N GLN A 63 -10.91 -21.02 -1.63
CA GLN A 63 -10.89 -22.29 -2.38
C GLN A 63 -9.60 -22.48 -3.19
N GLU A 64 -8.90 -21.39 -3.52
CA GLU A 64 -7.63 -21.38 -4.27
C GLU A 64 -6.59 -20.39 -3.70
N TRP A 65 -6.90 -19.73 -2.58
CA TRP A 65 -6.05 -18.67 -2.03
C TRP A 65 -5.23 -19.16 -0.83
N THR A 66 -3.92 -18.94 -0.89
CA THR A 66 -3.00 -19.11 0.25
C THR A 66 -2.64 -17.73 0.79
N ASP A 67 -2.80 -17.52 2.09
CA ASP A 67 -2.39 -16.27 2.73
C ASP A 67 -0.86 -16.20 2.84
N GLU A 68 -0.25 -15.55 1.85
CA GLU A 68 1.20 -15.30 1.79
C GLU A 68 1.55 -13.83 2.13
N ARG A 69 0.60 -13.05 2.68
CA ARG A 69 0.78 -11.60 2.90
C ARG A 69 2.00 -11.29 3.75
N MET A 70 2.21 -12.03 4.82
CA MET A 70 3.34 -11.83 5.73
C MET A 70 4.69 -12.15 5.04
N GLN A 71 4.74 -13.26 4.29
CA GLN A 71 5.93 -13.71 3.57
C GLN A 71 6.32 -12.70 2.49
N ILE A 72 5.33 -12.17 1.76
CA ILE A 72 5.53 -11.12 0.77
C ILE A 72 6.01 -9.85 1.45
N ALA A 73 5.32 -9.37 2.50
CA ALA A 73 5.69 -8.16 3.23
C ALA A 73 7.12 -8.18 3.78
N LEU A 74 7.62 -9.35 4.18
CA LEU A 74 8.98 -9.54 4.69
C LEU A 74 10.02 -9.81 3.59
N GLY A 75 9.64 -9.74 2.32
CA GLY A 75 10.54 -9.90 1.17
C GLY A 75 10.95 -11.34 0.88
N ALA A 76 10.31 -12.35 1.47
CA ALA A 76 10.64 -13.75 1.20
C ALA A 76 10.42 -14.13 -0.27
N HIS A 77 9.61 -13.36 -1.00
CA HIS A 77 9.30 -13.57 -2.41
C HIS A 77 10.09 -12.65 -3.35
N ASP A 78 10.96 -11.76 -2.86
CA ASP A 78 11.69 -10.82 -3.72
C ASP A 78 12.53 -11.54 -4.78
N GLY A 79 13.09 -12.70 -4.42
CA GLY A 79 13.85 -13.55 -5.36
C GLY A 79 13.00 -14.23 -6.44
N ARG A 80 11.68 -14.32 -6.27
CA ARG A 80 10.74 -14.82 -7.30
C ARG A 80 10.47 -13.78 -8.38
N TYR A 81 10.82 -12.52 -8.12
CA TYR A 81 10.53 -11.35 -8.95
C TYR A 81 11.80 -10.52 -9.20
N ALA A 82 12.91 -11.21 -9.50
CA ALA A 82 14.21 -10.57 -9.66
C ALA A 82 14.24 -9.56 -10.82
N GLU A 83 13.39 -9.77 -11.84
CA GLU A 83 13.21 -8.88 -12.98
C GLU A 83 12.45 -7.57 -12.66
N LEU A 84 11.68 -7.53 -11.57
CA LEU A 84 10.91 -6.33 -11.22
C LEU A 84 11.83 -5.20 -10.75
N HIS A 85 11.38 -3.97 -10.97
CA HIS A 85 12.10 -2.81 -10.45
C HIS A 85 12.00 -2.78 -8.93
N GLU A 86 13.04 -2.29 -8.26
CA GLU A 86 13.11 -2.29 -6.79
C GLU A 86 11.98 -1.46 -6.13
N ILE A 87 11.49 -0.43 -6.81
CA ILE A 87 10.30 0.33 -6.37
C ILE A 87 9.06 -0.56 -6.35
N GLU A 88 8.87 -1.38 -7.38
CA GLU A 88 7.70 -2.26 -7.49
C GLU A 88 7.70 -3.32 -6.40
N ARG A 89 8.85 -3.94 -6.13
CA ARG A 89 9.02 -4.84 -4.98
C ARG A 89 8.68 -4.13 -3.67
N CYS A 90 9.18 -2.92 -3.45
CA CYS A 90 8.89 -2.15 -2.26
C CYS A 90 7.38 -1.83 -2.12
N VAL A 91 6.72 -1.40 -3.19
CA VAL A 91 5.26 -1.15 -3.20
C VAL A 91 4.49 -2.45 -2.92
N ASN A 92 4.93 -3.58 -3.47
CA ASN A 92 4.35 -4.89 -3.21
C ASN A 92 4.44 -5.28 -1.73
N ARG A 93 5.64 -5.16 -1.13
CA ARG A 93 5.86 -5.45 0.29
C ARG A 93 5.00 -4.53 1.18
N LEU A 94 4.97 -3.23 0.86
CA LEU A 94 4.19 -2.23 1.58
C LEU A 94 2.69 -2.53 1.53
N LEU A 95 2.14 -2.84 0.35
CA LEU A 95 0.73 -3.19 0.18
C LEU A 95 0.35 -4.39 1.04
N HIS A 96 1.16 -5.46 1.01
CA HIS A 96 0.87 -6.68 1.78
C HIS A 96 1.02 -6.47 3.29
N ALA A 97 2.00 -5.68 3.73
CA ALA A 97 2.14 -5.30 5.14
C ALA A 97 0.91 -4.52 5.62
N LEU A 98 0.47 -3.52 4.84
CA LEU A 98 -0.73 -2.72 5.13
C LEU A 98 -2.00 -3.57 5.13
N TRP A 99 -2.15 -4.46 4.16
CA TRP A 99 -3.29 -5.34 4.05
C TRP A 99 -3.39 -6.28 5.26
N HIS A 100 -2.25 -6.76 5.76
CA HIS A 100 -2.19 -7.58 6.97
C HIS A 100 -2.57 -6.77 8.22
N VAL A 101 -2.00 -5.58 8.45
CA VAL A 101 -2.31 -4.77 9.66
C VAL A 101 -3.68 -4.10 9.63
N SER A 102 -4.31 -4.02 8.46
CA SER A 102 -5.67 -3.48 8.29
C SER A 102 -6.77 -4.50 8.59
N GLU A 103 -6.41 -5.76 8.88
CA GLU A 103 -7.36 -6.79 9.27
C GLU A 103 -8.07 -6.42 10.59
N PRO A 104 -9.39 -6.18 10.60
CA PRO A 104 -10.08 -5.64 11.77
C PRO A 104 -9.97 -6.52 13.03
N HIS A 105 -9.94 -7.84 12.83
CA HIS A 105 -10.02 -8.82 13.91
C HIS A 105 -8.67 -9.42 14.32
N ALA A 106 -7.59 -9.14 13.59
CA ALA A 106 -6.25 -9.62 13.94
C ALA A 106 -5.56 -8.67 14.94
N GLU A 107 -4.76 -9.22 15.85
CA GLU A 107 -3.84 -8.38 16.64
C GLU A 107 -2.76 -7.77 15.73
N PRO A 108 -2.32 -6.52 15.99
CA PRO A 108 -1.32 -5.89 15.13
C PRO A 108 0.03 -6.60 15.27
N ASP A 109 0.43 -7.31 14.22
CA ASP A 109 1.72 -7.97 14.17
C ASP A 109 2.87 -6.93 14.23
N PRO A 110 3.80 -7.03 15.19
CA PRO A 110 4.86 -6.04 15.36
C PRO A 110 5.80 -5.92 14.15
N ASP A 111 6.07 -7.03 13.47
CA ASP A 111 6.94 -7.07 12.29
C ASP A 111 6.24 -6.44 11.09
N MET A 112 4.93 -6.67 10.93
CA MET A 112 4.15 -6.01 9.87
C MET A 112 4.03 -4.51 10.11
N CYS A 113 3.80 -4.09 11.36
CA CYS A 113 3.80 -2.68 11.72
C CYS A 113 5.15 -2.01 11.41
N LYS A 114 6.26 -2.73 11.64
CA LYS A 114 7.61 -2.26 11.34
C LYS A 114 7.84 -2.18 9.81
N ALA A 115 7.46 -3.23 9.07
CA ALA A 115 7.59 -3.30 7.62
C ALA A 115 6.90 -2.12 6.91
N VAL A 116 5.70 -1.73 7.34
CA VAL A 116 5.00 -0.53 6.80
C VAL A 116 5.90 0.71 6.86
N GLY A 117 6.58 0.93 7.99
CA GLY A 117 7.47 2.08 8.15
C GLY A 117 8.75 1.98 7.32
N GLU A 118 9.34 0.78 7.25
CA GLU A 118 10.58 0.54 6.50
C GLU A 118 10.38 0.74 5.00
N GLU A 119 9.30 0.22 4.42
CA GLU A 119 9.03 0.39 3.00
C GLU A 119 8.68 1.85 2.65
N LEU A 120 7.91 2.56 3.48
CA LEU A 120 7.66 3.99 3.29
C LEU A 120 8.95 4.83 3.42
N ALA A 121 9.82 4.49 4.36
CA ALA A 121 11.13 5.13 4.52
C ALA A 121 12.05 4.85 3.31
N TYR A 122 11.91 3.68 2.70
CA TYR A 122 12.62 3.32 1.48
C TYR A 122 12.13 4.14 0.26
N LEU A 123 10.82 4.28 0.09
CA LEU A 123 10.24 5.05 -1.02
C LEU A 123 10.50 6.55 -0.89
N SER A 124 10.47 7.09 0.33
CA SER A 124 10.59 8.52 0.61
C SER A 124 11.72 9.24 -0.16
N PRO A 125 13.01 8.86 -0.04
CA PRO A 125 14.09 9.56 -0.75
C PRO A 125 14.10 9.31 -2.27
N ARG A 126 13.30 8.38 -2.78
CA ARG A 126 13.26 8.00 -4.20
C ARG A 126 12.23 8.81 -5.01
N HIS A 127 11.41 9.61 -4.34
CA HIS A 127 10.47 10.52 -4.99
C HIS A 127 10.68 11.97 -4.53
N PRO A 128 11.34 12.83 -5.34
CA PRO A 128 11.72 14.18 -4.92
C PRO A 128 10.58 15.06 -4.40
N SER A 129 9.38 14.97 -4.99
CA SER A 129 8.22 15.77 -4.55
C SER A 129 7.45 15.16 -3.38
N TRP A 130 7.51 13.84 -3.18
CA TRP A 130 6.69 13.12 -2.20
C TRP A 130 7.46 12.79 -0.92
N HIS A 131 8.79 12.96 -0.94
CA HIS A 131 9.69 12.55 0.13
C HIS A 131 9.24 12.98 1.53
N ALA A 132 8.74 14.23 1.68
CA ALA A 132 8.29 14.76 2.96
C ALA A 132 7.03 14.05 3.48
N VAL A 133 6.04 13.87 2.62
CA VAL A 133 4.76 13.21 2.95
C VAL A 133 5.00 11.73 3.29
N LEU A 134 5.75 11.02 2.46
CA LEU A 134 6.12 9.61 2.67
C LEU A 134 6.99 9.44 3.93
N GLY A 135 7.94 10.34 4.15
CA GLY A 135 8.80 10.30 5.34
C GLY A 135 8.01 10.53 6.64
N GLN A 136 6.95 11.37 6.60
CA GLN A 136 6.07 11.55 7.74
C GLN A 136 5.17 10.33 7.98
N ALA A 137 4.64 9.73 6.91
CA ALA A 137 3.91 8.47 6.98
C ALA A 137 4.78 7.36 7.57
N ALA A 138 6.02 7.20 7.10
CA ALA A 138 6.98 6.21 7.60
C ALA A 138 7.21 6.28 9.12
N ARG A 139 7.19 7.49 9.71
CA ARG A 139 7.33 7.68 11.17
C ARG A 139 6.05 7.41 11.94
N ASN A 140 4.89 7.77 11.38
CA ASN A 140 3.62 7.77 12.10
C ASN A 140 2.84 6.47 11.96
N TRP A 141 2.86 5.87 10.77
CA TRP A 141 2.02 4.72 10.42
C TRP A 141 2.34 3.47 11.24
N PRO A 142 3.60 3.11 11.53
CA PRO A 142 3.90 2.00 12.43
C PRO A 142 3.27 2.14 13.82
N ALA A 143 3.30 3.36 14.38
CA ALA A 143 2.71 3.64 15.68
C ALA A 143 1.17 3.65 15.65
N ALA A 144 0.58 4.09 14.54
CA ALA A 144 -0.86 4.02 14.31
C ALA A 144 -1.34 2.57 14.17
N ALA A 145 -0.63 1.74 13.37
CA ALA A 145 -0.90 0.32 13.17
C ALA A 145 -0.94 -0.45 14.50
N ARG A 146 0.12 -0.32 15.31
CA ARG A 146 0.23 -0.96 16.64
C ARG A 146 -0.91 -0.59 17.59
N LYS A 147 -1.51 0.60 17.41
CA LYS A 147 -2.59 1.11 18.25
C LYS A 147 -3.97 0.92 17.61
N LYS A 148 -4.07 0.24 16.46
CA LYS A 148 -5.28 0.14 15.64
C LYS A 148 -5.96 1.51 15.42
N ARG A 149 -5.16 2.53 15.16
CA ARG A 149 -5.64 3.89 14.86
C ARG A 149 -5.61 4.14 13.35
N PRO A 150 -6.47 5.03 12.83
CA PRO A 150 -6.37 5.49 11.45
C PRO A 150 -4.96 6.00 11.12
N PHE A 151 -4.49 5.70 9.91
CA PHE A 151 -3.20 6.16 9.43
C PHE A 151 -3.28 7.66 9.09
N PRO A 152 -2.47 8.51 9.75
CA PRO A 152 -2.51 9.94 9.48
C PRO A 152 -1.82 10.25 8.16
N ILE A 153 -2.48 10.99 7.28
CA ILE A 153 -1.92 11.52 6.04
C ILE A 153 -1.69 13.02 6.23
N SER A 154 -0.47 13.49 5.98
CA SER A 154 -0.11 14.91 6.08
C SER A 154 -0.27 15.59 4.71
N GLY A 155 -0.74 16.83 4.68
CA GLY A 155 -0.97 17.58 3.44
C GLY A 155 -2.43 17.60 2.96
N GLN A 156 -3.37 17.17 3.82
CA GLN A 156 -4.77 17.58 3.73
C GLN A 156 -4.98 18.96 4.37
#